data_AF-A0AAV1BVU7-F1
#
_entry.id   AF-A0AAV1BVU7-F1
#
_cell.length_a   1.000
_cell.length_b   1.000
_cell.length_c   1.000
_cell.angle_alpha   90.00
_cell.angle_beta   90.00
_cell.angle_gamma   90.00
#
_symmetry.space_group_name_H-M   'P 1'
#
loop_
_entity.id
_entity.type
_entity.pdbx_description
1 polymer ?
#
loop_
_entity_poly.entity_id
_entity_poly.type
_entity_poly.pdbx_seq_one_letter_code
_entity_poly.pdbx_strand_id
1 'polypeptide(L)'
;MAKDAIAVMDHLGWEKAHVFGHSMGGMIACKMAALVPCRILSLGLLNVTGGGYECVPKLDRQTLSIAIRFMRAKTPQQRAAVDLDTHYSKEYLEECVGTKTRRAILYQEYVKGISSTGMQSNHGFDGQINACWTHKLSLAELEAIRTAGFPVSVIHGRHDVIAQLCHAKRLAQKLYPSARMVELHGGHLVSHERTEEVNKALFDLIKASEEHLTPDEWTNLSINTSGWSKTWITYSRINSEGGPCLSFMVDYVGKMHAFMLYLFGLIVLAFGYIRRSIRSLRPVKVGSALP
;
A
#
# COMPACT_ATOMS: atom_id res chain seq x y z
N MET A 1 3.04 10.79 11.17
CA MET A 1 1.93 9.81 11.25
C MET A 1 2.15 8.74 12.30
N ALA A 2 3.17 7.87 12.22
CA ALA A 2 3.39 6.85 13.26
C ALA A 2 3.61 7.43 14.67
N LYS A 3 4.46 8.46 14.78
CA LYS A 3 4.65 9.22 16.03
C LYS A 3 3.37 9.89 16.52
N ASP A 4 2.51 10.33 15.61
CA ASP A 4 1.24 10.98 15.96
C ASP A 4 0.27 9.95 16.58
N ALA A 5 0.21 8.73 16.03
CA ALA A 5 -0.57 7.64 16.62
C ALA A 5 -0.06 7.24 18.01
N ILE A 6 1.27 7.22 18.21
CA ILE A 6 1.89 6.99 19.53
C ILE A 6 1.50 8.12 20.50
N ALA A 7 1.56 9.38 20.06
CA ALA A 7 1.15 10.52 20.89
C ALA A 7 -0.33 10.48 21.29
N VAL A 8 -1.21 9.96 20.41
CA VAL A 8 -2.62 9.70 20.75
C VAL A 8 -2.73 8.61 21.82
N MET A 9 -1.97 7.50 21.71
CA MET A 9 -1.92 6.50 22.77
C MET A 9 -1.46 7.09 24.11
N ASP A 10 -0.43 7.94 24.08
CA ASP A 10 0.08 8.61 25.28
C ASP A 10 -0.98 9.52 25.91
N HIS A 11 -1.67 10.31 25.09
CA HIS A 11 -2.74 11.19 25.55
C HIS A 11 -3.92 10.43 26.17
N LEU A 12 -4.26 9.26 25.62
CA LEU A 12 -5.33 8.40 26.11
C LEU A 12 -4.90 7.49 27.28
N GLY A 13 -3.61 7.46 27.63
CA GLY A 13 -3.07 6.58 28.66
C GLY A 13 -3.03 5.10 28.25
N TRP A 14 -3.04 4.80 26.94
CA TRP A 14 -2.96 3.42 26.44
C TRP A 14 -1.53 2.93 26.41
N GLU A 15 -1.15 2.10 27.37
CA GLU A 15 0.21 1.56 27.45
C GLU A 15 0.54 0.59 26.31
N LYS A 16 -0.40 -0.30 25.98
CA LYS A 16 -0.27 -1.27 24.90
C LYS A 16 -1.55 -1.33 24.06
N ALA A 17 -1.44 -1.71 22.78
CA ALA A 17 -2.59 -1.83 21.89
C ALA A 17 -2.40 -2.94 20.83
N HIS A 18 -3.53 -3.52 20.39
CA HIS A 18 -3.60 -4.20 19.09
C HIS A 18 -3.71 -3.14 18.00
N VAL A 19 -2.82 -3.16 17.01
CA VAL A 19 -2.74 -2.10 15.99
C VAL A 19 -3.06 -2.68 14.62
N PHE A 20 -4.13 -2.17 14.01
CA PHE A 20 -4.55 -2.56 12.67
C PHE A 20 -4.44 -1.38 11.71
N GLY A 21 -3.82 -1.62 10.56
CA GLY A 21 -3.62 -0.61 9.52
C GLY A 21 -4.01 -1.13 8.15
N HIS A 22 -4.80 -0.34 7.42
CA HIS A 22 -5.19 -0.62 6.03
C HIS A 22 -4.38 0.25 5.06
N SER A 23 -3.82 -0.36 4.01
CA SER A 23 -3.08 0.33 2.95
C SER A 23 -1.93 1.18 3.52
N MET A 24 -1.91 2.50 3.28
CA MET A 24 -0.95 3.44 3.89
C MET A 24 -0.97 3.37 5.43
N GLY A 25 -2.14 3.09 6.04
CA GLY A 25 -2.28 2.85 7.47
C GLY A 25 -1.46 1.65 7.95
N GLY A 26 -1.32 0.60 7.14
CA GLY A 26 -0.46 -0.55 7.44
C GLY A 26 1.02 -0.17 7.44
N MET A 27 1.45 0.70 6.52
CA MET A 27 2.81 1.24 6.51
C MET A 27 3.12 2.06 7.77
N ILE A 28 2.14 2.86 8.21
CA ILE A 28 2.22 3.63 9.46
C ILE A 28 2.29 2.68 10.66
N ALA A 29 1.46 1.63 10.68
CA ALA A 29 1.43 0.62 11.74
C ALA A 29 2.77 -0.14 11.84
N CYS A 30 3.39 -0.52 10.72
CA CYS A 30 4.74 -1.11 10.73
C CYS A 30 5.78 -0.17 11.35
N LYS A 31 5.75 1.13 11.01
CA LYS A 31 6.67 2.11 11.62
C LYS A 31 6.43 2.28 13.11
N MET A 32 5.16 2.32 13.52
CA MET A 32 4.78 2.39 14.92
C MET A 32 5.29 1.15 15.68
N ALA A 33 5.11 -0.04 15.11
CA ALA A 33 5.56 -1.29 15.71
C ALA A 33 7.08 -1.40 15.82
N ALA A 34 7.83 -0.85 14.86
CA ALA A 34 9.29 -0.78 14.96
C ALA A 34 9.78 0.27 15.97
N LEU A 35 9.04 1.37 16.17
CA LEU A 35 9.41 2.45 17.09
C LEU A 35 9.14 2.10 18.56
N VAL A 36 8.02 1.43 18.83
CA VAL A 36 7.58 1.08 20.20
C VAL A 36 7.14 -0.39 20.30
N PRO A 37 8.01 -1.36 19.97
CA PRO A 37 7.63 -2.77 19.90
C PRO A 37 7.00 -3.30 21.20
N CYS A 38 7.49 -2.86 22.36
CA CYS A 38 6.97 -3.26 23.67
C CYS A 38 5.53 -2.80 23.95
N ARG A 39 4.98 -1.89 23.13
CA ARG A 39 3.62 -1.36 23.22
C ARG A 39 2.65 -1.98 22.24
N ILE A 40 3.10 -2.91 21.39
CA ILE A 40 2.25 -3.58 20.42
C ILE A 40 1.91 -4.98 20.92
N LEU A 41 0.62 -5.27 21.03
CA LEU A 41 0.12 -6.60 21.41
C LEU A 41 0.02 -7.51 20.18
N SER A 42 -0.48 -6.99 19.06
CA SER A 42 -0.48 -7.66 17.76
C SER A 42 -0.59 -6.63 16.63
N LEU A 43 -0.20 -7.04 15.42
CA LEU A 43 -0.16 -6.17 14.25
C LEU A 43 -0.98 -6.74 13.09
N GLY A 44 -2.05 -6.05 12.72
CA GLY A 44 -2.91 -6.40 11.59
C GLY A 44 -2.63 -5.50 10.39
N LEU A 45 -2.26 -6.09 9.26
CA LEU A 45 -1.82 -5.39 8.06
C LEU A 45 -2.76 -5.73 6.90
N LEU A 46 -3.67 -4.82 6.57
CA LEU A 46 -4.71 -5.04 5.56
C LEU A 46 -4.34 -4.36 4.24
N ASN A 47 -4.36 -5.10 3.14
CA ASN A 47 -4.15 -4.56 1.78
C ASN A 47 -2.91 -3.64 1.65
N VAL A 48 -1.76 -4.08 2.18
CA VAL A 48 -0.55 -3.26 2.31
C VAL A 48 0.63 -3.80 1.49
N THR A 49 1.54 -2.92 1.09
CA THR A 49 2.85 -3.26 0.48
C THR A 49 4.00 -2.76 1.34
N GLY A 50 5.24 -3.13 1.01
CA GLY A 50 6.44 -2.62 1.68
C GLY A 50 6.78 -1.15 1.39
N GLY A 51 5.95 -0.44 0.60
CA GLY A 51 6.18 0.94 0.18
C GLY A 51 7.18 1.08 -0.98
N GLY A 52 7.48 2.32 -1.35
CA GLY A 52 8.47 2.62 -2.38
C GLY A 52 8.04 2.16 -3.76
N TYR A 53 8.97 1.52 -4.49
CA TYR A 53 8.71 1.00 -5.83
C TYR A 53 7.60 -0.07 -5.84
N GLU A 54 7.29 -0.71 -4.69
CA GLU A 54 6.19 -1.67 -4.56
C GLU A 54 4.81 -1.00 -4.66
N CYS A 55 4.75 0.33 -4.59
CA CYS A 55 3.54 1.13 -4.84
C CYS A 55 3.31 1.41 -6.34
N VAL A 56 4.24 1.02 -7.22
CA VAL A 56 4.05 1.17 -8.68
C VAL A 56 2.91 0.23 -9.11
N PRO A 57 1.82 0.77 -9.68
CA PRO A 57 0.73 -0.06 -10.16
C PRO A 57 1.19 -1.01 -11.27
N LYS A 58 0.51 -2.14 -11.42
CA LYS A 58 0.83 -3.10 -12.48
C LYS A 58 0.62 -2.44 -13.84
N LEU A 59 1.58 -2.60 -14.75
CA LEU A 59 1.46 -2.08 -16.12
C LEU A 59 0.56 -3.00 -16.96
N ASP A 60 -0.75 -2.86 -16.79
CA ASP A 60 -1.75 -3.53 -17.62
C ASP A 60 -2.85 -2.56 -18.10
N ARG A 61 -3.68 -3.06 -19.03
CA ARG A 61 -4.74 -2.25 -19.66
C ARG A 61 -5.76 -1.73 -18.63
N GLN A 62 -6.08 -2.53 -17.61
CA GLN A 62 -7.05 -2.16 -16.59
C GLN A 62 -6.51 -1.01 -15.73
N THR A 63 -5.29 -1.18 -15.22
CA THR A 63 -4.63 -0.20 -14.35
C THR A 63 -4.36 1.11 -15.09
N LEU A 64 -3.95 1.04 -16.36
CA LEU A 64 -3.79 2.23 -17.21
C LEU A 64 -5.12 2.96 -17.43
N SER A 65 -6.20 2.22 -17.70
CA SER A 65 -7.55 2.78 -17.85
C SER A 65 -8.00 3.49 -16.58
N ILE A 66 -7.81 2.86 -15.41
CA ILE A 66 -8.09 3.43 -14.09
C ILE A 66 -7.30 4.73 -13.90
N ALA A 67 -5.98 4.73 -14.14
CA ALA A 67 -5.14 5.90 -13.98
C ALA A 67 -5.59 7.08 -14.86
N ILE A 68 -5.91 6.81 -16.14
CA ILE A 68 -6.42 7.83 -17.06
C ILE A 68 -7.76 8.40 -16.57
N ARG A 69 -8.69 7.54 -16.16
CA ARG A 69 -10.00 7.96 -15.64
C ARG A 69 -9.85 8.78 -14.37
N PHE A 70 -8.96 8.37 -13.46
CA PHE A 70 -8.66 9.08 -12.21
C PHE A 70 -8.14 10.50 -12.48
N MET A 71 -7.17 10.66 -13.38
CA MET A 71 -6.63 11.99 -13.76
C MET A 71 -7.69 12.91 -14.39
N ARG A 72 -8.62 12.31 -15.14
CA ARG A 72 -9.70 13.03 -15.85
C ARG A 72 -10.90 13.34 -14.98
N ALA A 73 -11.08 12.67 -13.84
CA ALA A 73 -12.19 12.93 -12.95
C ALA A 73 -12.13 14.36 -12.40
N LYS A 74 -13.20 15.14 -12.62
CA LYS A 74 -13.36 16.51 -12.11
C LYS A 74 -14.63 16.72 -11.30
N THR A 75 -15.51 15.72 -11.28
CA THR A 75 -16.77 15.76 -10.53
C THR A 75 -16.83 14.61 -9.52
N PRO A 76 -17.62 14.73 -8.44
CA PRO A 76 -17.89 13.64 -7.51
C PRO A 76 -18.37 12.35 -8.21
N GLN A 77 -19.21 12.50 -9.23
CA GLN A 77 -19.76 11.40 -10.04
C GLN A 77 -18.67 10.64 -10.79
N GLN A 78 -17.75 11.36 -11.42
CA GLN A 78 -16.64 10.73 -12.15
C GLN A 78 -15.66 10.09 -11.18
N ARG A 79 -15.38 10.75 -10.04
CA ARG A 79 -14.47 10.24 -9.03
C ARG A 79 -15.00 8.96 -8.38
N ALA A 80 -16.27 8.97 -7.96
CA ALA A 80 -16.95 7.80 -7.40
C ALA A 80 -16.88 6.59 -8.34
N ALA A 81 -17.14 6.79 -9.64
CA ALA A 81 -17.08 5.70 -10.61
C ALA A 81 -15.70 5.05 -10.71
N VAL A 82 -14.63 5.83 -10.59
CA VAL A 82 -13.25 5.30 -10.61
C VAL A 82 -12.91 4.65 -9.27
N ASP A 83 -13.24 5.31 -8.17
CA ASP A 83 -12.95 4.81 -6.83
C ASP A 83 -13.59 3.44 -6.57
N LEU A 84 -14.82 3.20 -7.04
CA LEU A 84 -15.45 1.88 -6.92
C LEU A 84 -14.66 0.79 -7.65
N ASP A 85 -14.18 1.07 -8.86
CA ASP A 85 -13.41 0.11 -9.65
C ASP A 85 -11.99 -0.11 -9.12
N THR A 86 -11.48 0.79 -8.27
CA THR A 86 -10.22 0.61 -7.55
C THR A 86 -10.39 -0.07 -6.19
N HIS A 87 -11.50 0.17 -5.51
CA HIS A 87 -11.72 -0.29 -4.15
C HIS A 87 -12.23 -1.73 -4.10
N TYR A 88 -13.10 -2.11 -5.03
CA TYR A 88 -13.84 -3.37 -4.93
C TYR A 88 -13.62 -4.28 -6.15
N SER A 89 -13.80 -5.59 -5.94
CA SER A 89 -13.88 -6.53 -7.05
C SER A 89 -15.12 -6.29 -7.91
N LYS A 90 -15.01 -6.63 -9.21
CA LYS A 90 -16.13 -6.49 -10.17
C LYS A 90 -17.35 -7.29 -9.72
N GLU A 91 -17.13 -8.53 -9.28
CA GLU A 91 -18.17 -9.44 -8.80
C GLU A 91 -18.93 -8.83 -7.62
N TYR A 92 -18.23 -8.30 -6.62
CA TYR A 92 -18.84 -7.66 -5.46
C TYR A 92 -19.72 -6.45 -5.83
N LEU A 93 -19.32 -5.70 -6.85
CA LEU A 93 -20.05 -4.54 -7.34
C LEU A 93 -21.29 -4.92 -8.17
N GLU A 94 -21.24 -6.04 -8.88
CA GLU A 94 -22.33 -6.54 -9.75
C GLU A 94 -23.41 -7.29 -8.97
N GLU A 95 -23.13 -7.75 -7.76
CA GLU A 95 -24.09 -8.42 -6.88
C GLU A 95 -25.33 -7.53 -6.61
N CYS A 96 -26.52 -8.13 -6.69
CA CYS A 96 -27.78 -7.47 -6.35
C CYS A 96 -28.03 -7.49 -4.84
N VAL A 97 -28.24 -6.31 -4.24
CA VAL A 97 -28.67 -6.13 -2.86
C VAL A 97 -30.08 -5.56 -2.90
N GLY A 98 -31.08 -6.42 -2.70
CA GLY A 98 -32.48 -6.09 -2.94
C GLY A 98 -32.75 -5.85 -4.43
N THR A 99 -33.25 -4.67 -4.80
CA THR A 99 -33.60 -4.34 -6.20
C THR A 99 -32.50 -3.63 -6.98
N LYS A 100 -31.36 -3.33 -6.35
CA LYS A 100 -30.25 -2.58 -6.96
C LYS A 100 -28.97 -3.39 -6.90
N THR A 101 -28.07 -3.15 -7.84
CA THR A 101 -26.69 -3.66 -7.70
C THR A 101 -25.98 -2.91 -6.58
N ARG A 102 -25.03 -3.58 -5.91
CA ARG A 102 -24.21 -2.97 -4.87
C ARG A 102 -23.44 -1.76 -5.42
N ARG A 103 -23.01 -1.83 -6.69
CA ARG A 103 -22.46 -0.68 -7.43
C ARG A 103 -23.37 0.54 -7.38
N ALA A 104 -24.65 0.39 -7.67
CA ALA A 104 -25.58 1.52 -7.71
C ALA A 104 -25.76 2.14 -6.32
N ILE A 105 -25.79 1.32 -5.28
CA ILE A 105 -25.89 1.76 -3.88
C ILE A 105 -24.62 2.52 -3.48
N LEU A 106 -23.45 1.87 -3.57
CA LEU A 106 -22.17 2.47 -3.20
C LEU A 106 -21.84 3.72 -4.04
N TYR A 107 -22.24 3.75 -5.31
CA TYR A 107 -22.06 4.93 -6.15
C TYR A 107 -22.78 6.15 -5.57
N GLN A 108 -24.03 5.98 -5.11
CA GLN A 108 -24.78 7.07 -4.48
C GLN A 108 -24.12 7.53 -3.17
N GLU A 109 -23.62 6.58 -2.36
CA GLU A 109 -22.91 6.87 -1.11
C GLU A 109 -21.60 7.63 -1.35
N TYR A 110 -20.79 7.19 -2.31
CA TYR A 110 -19.52 7.85 -2.67
C TYR A 110 -19.77 9.26 -3.20
N VAL A 111 -20.75 9.42 -4.11
CA VAL A 111 -21.10 10.75 -4.63
C VAL A 111 -21.54 11.66 -3.48
N LYS A 112 -22.41 11.19 -2.58
CA LYS A 112 -22.86 11.96 -1.42
C LYS A 112 -21.69 12.34 -0.51
N GLY A 113 -20.82 11.39 -0.19
CA GLY A 113 -19.64 11.61 0.65
C GLY A 113 -18.73 12.67 0.06
N ILE A 114 -18.28 12.49 -1.19
CA ILE A 114 -17.40 13.42 -1.89
C ILE A 114 -18.05 14.79 -2.06
N SER A 115 -19.35 14.86 -2.35
CA SER A 115 -20.09 16.13 -2.44
C SER A 115 -20.16 16.86 -1.10
N SER A 116 -20.23 16.14 0.02
CA SER A 116 -20.32 16.74 1.36
C SER A 116 -18.97 17.19 1.92
N THR A 117 -17.90 16.41 1.71
CA THR A 117 -16.56 16.71 2.25
C THR A 117 -15.69 17.50 1.28
N GLY A 118 -16.11 17.57 0.02
CA GLY A 118 -15.28 18.07 -1.08
C GLY A 118 -14.31 17.00 -1.60
N MET A 119 -13.75 17.29 -2.79
CA MET A 119 -12.67 16.50 -3.37
C MET A 119 -11.39 16.69 -2.56
N GLN A 120 -10.60 15.63 -2.41
CA GLN A 120 -9.27 15.70 -1.82
C GLN A 120 -8.43 16.77 -2.53
N SER A 121 -7.74 17.61 -1.75
CA SER A 121 -6.85 18.63 -2.30
C SER A 121 -5.65 17.99 -3.01
N ASN A 122 -5.10 18.67 -4.02
CA ASN A 122 -3.91 18.17 -4.73
C ASN A 122 -2.74 17.97 -3.76
N HIS A 123 -2.50 18.92 -2.84
CA HIS A 123 -1.44 18.81 -1.85
C HIS A 123 -1.62 17.62 -0.90
N GLY A 124 -2.85 17.35 -0.47
CA GLY A 124 -3.15 16.18 0.36
C GLY A 124 -2.93 14.87 -0.38
N PHE A 125 -3.31 14.82 -1.66
CA PHE A 125 -3.07 13.66 -2.51
C PHE A 125 -1.58 13.45 -2.78
N ASP A 126 -0.86 14.48 -3.20
CA ASP A 126 0.58 14.45 -3.46
C ASP A 126 1.36 14.05 -2.20
N GLY A 127 0.93 14.54 -1.02
CA GLY A 127 1.51 14.16 0.26
C GLY A 127 1.34 12.68 0.58
N GLN A 128 0.16 12.10 0.34
CA GLN A 128 -0.09 10.66 0.53
C GLN A 128 0.73 9.81 -0.45
N ILE A 129 0.78 10.19 -1.73
CA ILE A 129 1.61 9.50 -2.73
C ILE A 129 3.07 9.55 -2.34
N ASN A 130 3.58 10.73 -1.94
CA ASN A 130 4.95 10.88 -1.47
C ASN A 130 5.23 10.04 -0.22
N ALA A 131 4.29 9.98 0.74
CA ALA A 131 4.44 9.17 1.94
C ALA A 131 4.56 7.67 1.59
N CYS A 132 3.70 7.15 0.70
CA CYS A 132 3.78 5.77 0.22
C CYS A 132 5.06 5.49 -0.57
N TRP A 133 5.50 6.45 -1.41
CA TRP A 133 6.70 6.33 -2.24
C TRP A 133 8.01 6.41 -1.46
N THR A 134 8.04 7.20 -0.40
CA THR A 134 9.24 7.34 0.45
C THR A 134 9.26 6.36 1.61
N HIS A 135 8.16 5.64 1.83
CA HIS A 135 8.09 4.59 2.83
C HIS A 135 9.09 3.46 2.48
N LYS A 136 9.84 3.05 3.51
CA LYS A 136 10.72 1.89 3.50
C LYS A 136 10.77 1.31 4.90
N LEU A 137 10.85 0.00 5.01
CA LEU A 137 11.22 -0.68 6.26
C LEU A 137 12.69 -1.09 6.16
N SER A 138 13.51 -0.53 7.06
CA SER A 138 14.91 -0.92 7.19
C SER A 138 15.03 -2.31 7.82
N LEU A 139 16.20 -2.95 7.65
CA LEU A 139 16.47 -4.24 8.28
C LEU A 139 16.36 -4.17 9.81
N ALA A 140 16.83 -3.09 10.42
CA ALA A 140 16.72 -2.89 11.87
C ALA A 140 15.26 -2.78 12.33
N GLU A 141 14.40 -2.11 11.56
CA GLU A 141 12.97 -2.01 11.87
C GLU A 141 12.24 -3.35 11.69
N LEU A 142 12.58 -4.11 10.65
CA LEU A 142 12.05 -5.47 10.46
C LEU A 142 12.50 -6.38 11.61
N GLU A 143 13.77 -6.33 12.00
CA GLU A 143 14.28 -7.14 13.10
C GLU A 143 13.63 -6.76 14.43
N ALA A 144 13.46 -5.46 14.71
CA ALA A 144 12.75 -5.01 15.90
C ALA A 144 11.33 -5.59 16.00
N ILE A 145 10.60 -5.65 14.88
CA ILE A 145 9.26 -6.27 14.82
C ILE A 145 9.35 -7.78 15.05
N ARG A 146 10.31 -8.47 14.41
CA ARG A 146 10.47 -9.92 14.50
C ARG A 146 10.84 -10.37 15.92
N THR A 147 11.83 -9.73 16.53
CA THR A 147 12.32 -10.04 17.87
C THR A 147 11.29 -9.70 18.96
N ALA A 148 10.38 -8.75 18.72
CA ALA A 148 9.33 -8.40 19.67
C ALA A 148 8.34 -9.55 19.94
N GLY A 149 8.25 -10.53 19.04
CA GLY A 149 7.51 -11.78 19.27
C GLY A 149 5.98 -11.69 19.21
N PHE A 150 5.39 -10.50 19.08
CA PHE A 150 3.95 -10.38 18.89
C PHE A 150 3.50 -10.93 17.52
N PRO A 151 2.29 -11.51 17.41
CA PRO A 151 1.80 -12.05 16.15
C PRO A 151 1.46 -10.92 15.17
N VAL A 152 1.71 -11.18 13.89
CA VAL A 152 1.38 -10.30 12.77
C VAL A 152 0.46 -11.03 11.79
N SER A 153 -0.61 -10.38 11.33
CA SER A 153 -1.48 -10.93 10.28
C SER A 153 -1.45 -10.01 9.06
N VAL A 154 -1.06 -10.53 7.90
CA VAL A 154 -1.12 -9.84 6.62
C VAL A 154 -2.35 -10.33 5.85
N ILE A 155 -3.40 -9.53 5.84
CA ILE A 155 -4.71 -9.86 5.26
C ILE A 155 -4.86 -9.11 3.94
N HIS A 156 -5.07 -9.82 2.83
CA HIS A 156 -4.99 -9.19 1.52
C HIS A 156 -6.00 -9.73 0.51
N GLY A 157 -6.60 -8.83 -0.27
CA GLY A 157 -7.51 -9.17 -1.36
C GLY A 157 -6.76 -9.61 -2.62
N ARG A 158 -7.09 -10.77 -3.18
CA ARG A 158 -6.40 -11.31 -4.37
C ARG A 158 -6.48 -10.44 -5.62
N HIS A 159 -7.52 -9.60 -5.72
CA HIS A 159 -7.81 -8.75 -6.88
C HIS A 159 -7.49 -7.28 -6.62
N ASP A 160 -6.68 -6.99 -5.61
CA ASP A 160 -6.25 -5.64 -5.28
C ASP A 160 -5.38 -5.04 -6.42
N VAL A 161 -5.93 -4.03 -7.09
CA VAL A 161 -5.28 -3.31 -8.19
C VAL A 161 -4.41 -2.14 -7.73
N ILE A 162 -4.52 -1.75 -6.46
CA ILE A 162 -3.73 -0.66 -5.85
C ILE A 162 -2.48 -1.25 -5.22
N ALA A 163 -2.65 -2.17 -4.28
CA ALA A 163 -1.58 -2.83 -3.54
C ALA A 163 -1.48 -4.28 -4.02
N GLN A 164 -0.53 -4.58 -4.90
CA GLN A 164 -0.48 -5.92 -5.51
C GLN A 164 -0.16 -7.00 -4.47
N LEU A 165 -0.90 -8.12 -4.53
CA LEU A 165 -0.76 -9.26 -3.61
C LEU A 165 0.69 -9.78 -3.49
N CYS A 166 1.47 -9.76 -4.58
CA CYS A 166 2.85 -10.25 -4.56
C CYS A 166 3.78 -9.44 -3.63
N HIS A 167 3.44 -8.17 -3.37
CA HIS A 167 4.17 -7.30 -2.45
C HIS A 167 3.77 -7.57 -0.99
N ALA A 168 2.48 -7.82 -0.74
CA ALA A 168 2.01 -8.27 0.57
C ALA A 168 2.63 -9.61 0.98
N LYS A 169 2.69 -10.59 0.07
CA LYS A 169 3.38 -11.87 0.31
C LYS A 169 4.86 -11.67 0.63
N ARG A 170 5.54 -10.75 -0.08
CA ARG A 170 6.94 -10.39 0.21
C ARG A 170 7.09 -9.73 1.58
N LEU A 171 6.18 -8.85 1.97
CA LEU A 171 6.18 -8.24 3.30
C LEU A 171 5.98 -9.29 4.40
N ALA A 172 5.00 -10.19 4.23
CA ALA A 172 4.76 -11.30 5.16
C ALA A 172 6.02 -12.17 5.32
N GLN A 173 6.70 -12.50 4.21
CA GLN A 173 7.97 -13.25 4.23
C GLN A 173 9.11 -12.50 4.92
N LYS A 174 9.21 -11.17 4.76
CA LYS A 174 10.20 -10.35 5.50
C LYS A 174 9.96 -10.34 7.01
N LEU A 175 8.72 -10.58 7.44
CA LEU A 175 8.29 -10.60 8.84
C LEU A 175 8.24 -12.02 9.43
N TYR A 176 8.62 -13.05 8.67
CA TYR A 176 8.73 -14.42 9.18
C TYR A 176 9.72 -14.52 10.36
N PRO A 177 9.43 -15.28 11.43
CA PRO A 177 8.25 -16.14 11.64
C PRO A 177 7.04 -15.42 12.25
N SER A 178 7.11 -14.15 12.64
CA SER A 178 6.00 -13.48 13.34
C SER A 178 4.73 -13.30 12.49
N ALA A 179 4.81 -13.42 11.17
CA ALA A 179 3.71 -13.15 10.25
C ALA A 179 2.94 -14.40 9.79
N ARG A 180 1.62 -14.24 9.69
CA ARG A 180 0.68 -15.13 9.00
C ARG A 180 0.11 -14.40 7.78
N MET A 181 0.04 -15.05 6.64
CA MET A 181 -0.57 -14.51 5.42
C MET A 181 -2.01 -15.04 5.25
N VAL A 182 -2.97 -14.14 5.08
CA VAL A 182 -4.39 -14.46 4.85
C VAL A 182 -4.81 -13.88 3.50
N GLU A 183 -5.05 -14.76 2.53
CA GLU A 183 -5.41 -14.38 1.16
C GLU A 183 -6.91 -14.56 0.93
N LEU A 184 -7.63 -13.46 0.74
CA LEU A 184 -9.08 -13.47 0.59
C LEU A 184 -9.49 -13.09 -0.84
N HIS A 185 -10.66 -13.55 -1.25
CA HIS A 185 -11.27 -13.04 -2.48
C HIS A 185 -11.74 -11.61 -2.26
N GLY A 186 -11.27 -10.67 -3.06
CA GLY A 186 -11.68 -9.27 -2.97
C GLY A 186 -10.63 -8.32 -3.53
N GLY A 187 -10.99 -7.05 -3.61
CA GLY A 187 -10.15 -5.95 -4.05
C GLY A 187 -9.39 -5.29 -2.91
N HIS A 188 -9.24 -3.97 -3.02
CA HIS A 188 -8.49 -3.17 -2.06
C HIS A 188 -9.21 -2.99 -0.72
N LEU A 189 -10.54 -2.91 -0.71
CA LEU A 189 -11.36 -2.85 0.50
C LEU A 189 -11.88 -4.25 0.89
N VAL A 190 -10.94 -5.20 1.08
CA VAL A 190 -11.30 -6.59 1.37
C VAL A 190 -12.08 -6.74 2.69
N SER A 191 -11.90 -5.82 3.63
CA SER A 191 -12.69 -5.74 4.88
C SER A 191 -14.17 -5.45 4.65
N HIS A 192 -14.54 -4.79 3.55
CA HIS A 192 -15.92 -4.57 3.16
C HIS A 192 -16.48 -5.74 2.35
N GLU A 193 -15.63 -6.38 1.54
CA GLU A 193 -16.05 -7.49 0.68
C GLU A 193 -16.19 -8.82 1.42
N ARG A 194 -15.36 -9.02 2.44
CA ARG A 194 -15.21 -10.25 3.22
C ARG A 194 -15.16 -9.92 4.70
N THR A 195 -16.17 -9.19 5.17
CA THR A 195 -16.23 -8.67 6.54
C THR A 195 -16.13 -9.79 7.57
N GLU A 196 -16.82 -10.91 7.36
CA GLU A 196 -16.81 -12.04 8.29
C GLU A 196 -15.42 -12.67 8.38
N GLU A 197 -14.78 -12.92 7.24
CA GLU A 197 -13.45 -13.55 7.19
C GLU A 197 -12.35 -12.63 7.70
N VAL A 198 -12.42 -11.33 7.39
CA VAL A 198 -11.47 -10.34 7.93
C VAL A 198 -11.65 -10.21 9.44
N ASN A 199 -12.88 -10.10 9.94
CA ASN A 199 -13.14 -10.02 11.38
C ASN A 199 -12.67 -11.29 12.09
N LYS A 200 -12.91 -12.47 11.49
CA LYS A 200 -12.37 -13.73 12.01
C LYS A 200 -10.85 -13.72 12.06
N ALA A 201 -10.17 -13.29 11.00
CA ALA A 201 -8.71 -13.24 10.97
C ALA A 201 -8.12 -12.26 12.01
N LEU A 202 -8.79 -11.13 12.25
CA LEU A 202 -8.41 -10.17 13.29
C LEU A 202 -8.68 -10.72 14.69
N PHE A 203 -9.79 -11.41 14.90
CA PHE A 203 -10.11 -12.05 16.17
C PHE A 203 -9.11 -13.16 16.50
N ASP A 204 -8.80 -14.03 15.53
CA ASP A 204 -7.79 -15.08 15.68
C ASP A 204 -6.40 -14.47 16.00
N LEU A 205 -6.07 -13.30 15.44
CA LEU A 205 -4.83 -12.57 15.73
C LEU A 205 -4.79 -12.01 17.16
N ILE A 206 -5.89 -11.42 17.65
CA ILE A 206 -5.99 -10.93 19.03
C ILE A 206 -5.85 -12.10 20.00
N LYS A 207 -6.62 -13.17 19.77
CA LYS A 207 -6.57 -14.38 20.57
C LYS A 207 -5.16 -14.97 20.64
N ALA A 208 -4.45 -15.02 19.50
CA ALA A 208 -3.07 -15.52 19.46
C ALA A 208 -2.10 -14.71 20.32
N SER A 209 -2.31 -13.39 20.42
CA SER A 209 -1.52 -12.51 21.27
C SER A 209 -1.81 -12.77 22.75
N GLU A 210 -3.09 -12.90 23.11
CA GLU A 210 -3.55 -13.17 24.48
C GLU A 210 -3.13 -14.56 24.98
N GLU A 211 -3.13 -15.56 24.11
CA GLU A 211 -2.67 -16.92 24.40
C GLU A 211 -1.14 -17.06 24.32
N HIS A 212 -0.42 -15.99 23.97
CA HIS A 212 1.03 -15.96 23.84
C HIS A 212 1.59 -17.05 22.91
N LEU A 213 0.90 -17.32 21.80
CA LEU A 213 1.37 -18.26 20.78
C LEU A 213 2.76 -17.85 20.29
N THR A 214 3.64 -18.83 20.14
CA THR A 214 4.96 -18.59 19.58
C THR A 214 4.84 -18.21 18.09
N PRO A 215 5.79 -17.43 17.53
CA PRO A 215 5.79 -17.10 16.11
C PRO A 215 5.68 -18.33 15.19
N ASP A 216 6.31 -19.45 15.55
CA ASP A 216 6.28 -20.69 14.77
C ASP A 216 4.91 -21.40 14.83
N GLU A 217 4.18 -21.32 15.94
CA GLU A 217 2.79 -21.81 16.04
C GLU A 217 1.80 -20.89 15.31
N TRP A 218 2.09 -19.60 15.26
CA TRP A 218 1.23 -18.63 14.60
C TRP A 218 1.38 -18.64 13.07
N THR A 219 2.60 -18.75 12.55
CA THR A 219 2.85 -18.58 11.11
C THR A 219 2.27 -19.70 10.25
N ASN A 220 1.83 -19.35 9.05
CA ASN A 220 1.51 -20.31 7.98
C ASN A 220 2.51 -20.22 6.82
N LEU A 221 3.64 -19.55 7.02
CA LEU A 221 4.68 -19.35 6.02
C LEU A 221 5.78 -20.39 6.20
N SER A 222 6.35 -20.85 5.08
CA SER A 222 7.55 -21.68 5.09
C SER A 222 8.82 -20.82 4.93
N ILE A 223 9.92 -21.23 5.57
CA ILE A 223 11.25 -20.67 5.32
C ILE A 223 11.55 -20.77 3.82
N ASN A 224 11.68 -19.63 3.16
CA ASN A 224 12.04 -19.60 1.75
C ASN A 224 13.55 -19.82 1.59
N THR A 225 13.98 -21.07 1.67
CA THR A 225 15.40 -21.48 1.52
C THR A 225 15.97 -21.21 0.12
N SER A 226 15.12 -20.89 -0.85
CA SER A 226 15.49 -20.78 -2.27
C SER A 226 16.16 -19.46 -2.67
N GLY A 227 15.94 -18.37 -1.92
CA GLY A 227 16.46 -17.04 -2.27
C GLY A 227 17.60 -16.55 -1.39
N TRP A 228 17.52 -16.76 -0.08
CA TRP A 228 18.43 -16.13 0.88
C TRP A 228 19.73 -16.94 1.08
N SER A 229 19.68 -18.27 1.04
CA SER A 229 20.84 -19.12 1.29
C SER A 229 21.88 -19.05 0.16
N LYS A 230 21.43 -18.93 -1.10
CA LYS A 230 22.36 -18.74 -2.23
C LYS A 230 23.09 -17.40 -2.15
N THR A 231 22.43 -16.33 -1.70
CA THR A 231 23.10 -15.04 -1.52
C THR A 231 24.08 -15.07 -0.35
N TRP A 232 23.72 -15.70 0.77
CA TRP A 232 24.58 -15.76 1.96
C TRP A 232 25.81 -16.68 1.79
N ILE A 233 25.63 -17.89 1.24
CA ILE A 233 26.76 -18.83 1.01
C ILE A 233 27.73 -18.27 -0.03
N THR A 234 27.23 -17.50 -1.01
CA THR A 234 28.08 -16.82 -2.00
C THR A 234 28.79 -15.61 -1.38
N TYR A 235 28.13 -14.86 -0.47
CA TYR A 235 28.74 -13.70 0.19
C TYR A 235 29.81 -14.09 1.21
N SER A 236 29.62 -15.19 1.95
CA SER A 236 30.61 -15.67 2.93
C SER A 236 31.83 -16.35 2.28
N ARG A 237 31.73 -16.86 1.05
CA ARG A 237 32.89 -17.42 0.31
C ARG A 237 33.68 -16.39 -0.49
N ILE A 238 33.12 -15.21 -0.78
CA ILE A 238 33.81 -14.18 -1.59
C ILE A 238 34.72 -13.29 -0.72
N ASN A 239 34.58 -13.29 0.60
CA ASN A 239 35.40 -12.46 1.49
C ASN A 239 36.75 -13.07 1.91
N SER A 240 37.21 -14.16 1.28
CA SER A 240 38.54 -14.71 1.55
C SER A 240 39.55 -14.58 0.41
N GLU A 241 39.17 -14.20 -0.82
CA GLU A 241 40.15 -14.02 -1.91
C GLU A 241 39.73 -12.87 -2.84
N GLY A 242 40.64 -11.91 -3.05
CA GLY A 242 40.36 -10.61 -3.66
C GLY A 242 40.06 -10.60 -5.17
N GLY A 243 39.36 -9.55 -5.63
CA GLY A 243 39.20 -9.21 -7.06
C GLY A 243 38.09 -8.19 -7.36
N PRO A 244 38.21 -7.38 -8.45
CA PRO A 244 37.59 -6.05 -8.63
C PRO A 244 36.10 -6.02 -9.05
N CYS A 245 35.32 -7.07 -8.79
CA CYS A 245 33.96 -7.21 -9.34
C CYS A 245 32.91 -6.31 -8.65
N LEU A 246 33.11 -6.00 -7.35
CA LEU A 246 32.13 -5.27 -6.55
C LEU A 246 31.99 -3.79 -6.94
N SER A 247 33.08 -3.17 -7.43
CA SER A 247 33.07 -1.77 -7.90
C SER A 247 32.23 -1.58 -9.16
N PHE A 248 32.18 -2.59 -10.05
CA PHE A 248 31.46 -2.49 -11.32
C PHE A 248 29.94 -2.61 -11.16
N MET A 249 29.46 -3.47 -10.25
CA MET A 249 28.01 -3.65 -10.03
C MET A 249 27.36 -2.45 -9.34
N VAL A 250 28.02 -1.85 -8.34
CA VAL A 250 27.51 -0.64 -7.67
C VAL A 250 27.43 0.53 -8.65
N ASP A 251 28.41 0.64 -9.54
CA ASP A 251 28.47 1.69 -10.57
C ASP A 251 27.39 1.49 -11.65
N TYR A 252 27.08 0.24 -12.03
CA TYR A 252 25.97 -0.06 -12.95
C TYR A 252 24.59 0.20 -12.35
N VAL A 253 24.38 -0.16 -11.08
CA VAL A 253 23.11 0.12 -10.38
C VAL A 253 22.92 1.63 -10.20
N GLY A 254 23.99 2.37 -9.89
CA GLY A 254 23.98 3.84 -9.85
C GLY A 254 23.65 4.47 -11.20
N LYS A 255 24.27 3.99 -12.28
CA LYS A 255 24.00 4.45 -13.66
C LYS A 255 22.58 4.12 -14.11
N MET A 256 22.04 2.95 -13.75
CA MET A 256 20.64 2.59 -14.03
C MET A 256 19.66 3.48 -13.26
N HIS A 257 19.94 3.77 -11.98
CA HIS A 257 19.11 4.67 -11.18
C HIS A 257 19.13 6.10 -11.74
N ALA A 258 20.30 6.61 -12.13
CA ALA A 258 20.43 7.91 -12.79
C ALA A 258 19.69 7.95 -14.15
N PHE A 259 19.78 6.88 -14.94
CA PHE A 259 19.07 6.74 -16.20
C PHE A 259 17.54 6.73 -16.01
N MET A 260 17.03 6.02 -15.00
CA MET A 260 15.61 6.00 -14.68
C MET A 260 15.09 7.35 -14.20
N LEU A 261 15.88 8.08 -13.37
CA LEU A 261 15.55 9.45 -12.96
C LEU A 261 15.55 10.41 -14.15
N TYR A 262 16.50 10.27 -15.07
CA TYR A 262 16.56 11.04 -16.30
C TYR A 262 15.35 10.78 -17.21
N LEU A 263 14.99 9.50 -17.40
CA LEU A 263 13.81 9.11 -18.18
C LEU A 263 12.51 9.63 -17.55
N PHE A 264 12.39 9.54 -16.23
CA PHE A 264 11.23 10.10 -15.51
C PHE A 264 11.18 11.62 -15.63
N GLY A 265 12.32 12.31 -15.53
CA GLY A 265 12.44 13.74 -15.76
C GLY A 265 11.98 14.14 -17.16
N LEU A 266 12.38 13.39 -18.20
CA LEU A 266 11.91 13.61 -19.57
C LEU A 266 10.41 13.41 -19.73
N ILE A 267 9.83 12.40 -19.07
CA ILE A 267 8.38 12.15 -19.10
C ILE A 267 7.63 13.31 -18.44
N VAL A 268 8.06 13.77 -17.26
CA VAL A 268 7.47 14.92 -16.56
C VAL A 268 7.58 16.20 -17.39
N LEU A 269 8.74 16.43 -18.02
CA LEU A 269 8.98 17.58 -18.89
C LEU A 269 8.06 17.55 -20.12
N ALA A 270 7.98 16.40 -20.80
CA ALA A 270 7.10 16.20 -21.94
C ALA A 270 5.62 16.42 -21.56
N PHE A 271 5.19 15.92 -20.40
CA PHE A 271 3.85 16.15 -19.88
C PHE A 271 3.59 17.64 -19.58
N GLY A 272 4.60 18.34 -19.06
CA GLY A 272 4.58 19.79 -18.85
C GLY A 272 4.40 20.58 -20.15
N TYR A 273 5.14 20.22 -21.21
CA TYR A 273 5.01 20.83 -22.53
C TYR A 273 3.66 20.54 -23.18
N ILE A 274 3.20 19.29 -23.16
CA ILE A 274 1.88 18.90 -23.66
C ILE A 274 0.78 19.70 -22.95
N ARG A 275 0.86 19.85 -21.63
CA ARG A 275 -0.10 20.64 -20.84
C ARG A 275 -0.07 22.13 -21.20
N ARG A 276 1.10 22.70 -21.50
CA ARG A 276 1.24 24.09 -21.94
C ARG A 276 0.70 24.31 -23.35
N SER A 277 1.00 23.42 -24.29
CA SER A 277 0.47 23.47 -25.66
C SER A 277 -1.05 23.32 -25.70
N ILE A 278 -1.62 22.46 -24.87
CA ILE A 278 -3.10 22.35 -24.74
C ILE A 278 -3.71 23.62 -24.15
N ARG A 279 -2.99 24.36 -23.31
CA ARG A 279 -3.45 25.66 -22.78
C ARG A 279 -3.35 26.79 -23.80
N SER A 280 -2.33 26.81 -24.65
CA SER A 280 -2.19 27.81 -25.72
C SER A 280 -3.18 27.61 -26.87
N LEU A 281 -3.73 26.40 -27.03
CA LEU A 281 -4.75 26.07 -28.03
C LEU A 281 -6.20 26.35 -27.57
N ARG A 282 -6.42 26.86 -26.35
CA ARG A 282 -7.76 27.29 -25.93
C ARG A 282 -8.01 28.72 -26.46
N PRO A 283 -8.96 28.93 -27.38
CA PRO A 283 -9.29 30.28 -27.81
C PRO A 283 -9.86 31.08 -26.63
N VAL A 284 -9.33 32.30 -26.46
CA VAL A 284 -9.87 33.29 -25.52
C VAL A 284 -11.28 33.65 -26.00
N LYS A 285 -12.31 33.36 -25.19
CA LYS A 285 -13.65 33.90 -25.44
C LYS A 285 -13.61 35.40 -25.13
N VAL A 286 -13.50 36.23 -26.16
CA VAL A 286 -13.75 37.66 -26.06
C VAL A 286 -15.25 37.83 -26.01
N GLY A 287 -15.78 38.24 -24.85
CA GLY A 287 -17.19 38.62 -24.71
C GLY A 287 -17.43 39.91 -25.49
N SER A 288 -18.47 39.92 -26.32
CA SER A 288 -18.94 41.11 -27.00
C SER A 288 -19.48 42.10 -25.97
N ALA A 289 -18.77 43.20 -25.77
CA ALA A 289 -19.40 44.43 -25.29
C ALA A 289 -20.31 44.94 -26.41
N LEU A 290 -21.61 45.04 -26.13
CA LEU A 290 -22.61 45.67 -26.99
C LEU A 290 -23.05 47.00 -26.34
N PRO A 291 -23.50 47.95 -27.17
CA PRO A 291 -23.24 49.39 -27.05
C PRO A 291 -24.05 50.13 -25.97
#